data_AF-A0A1B6GXZ6-F1
#
_entry.id   AF-A0A1B6GXZ6-F1
#
_cell.length_a   1.000
_cell.length_b   1.000
_cell.length_c   1.000
_cell.angle_alpha   90.00
_cell.angle_beta   90.00
_cell.angle_gamma   90.00
#
_symmetry.space_group_name_H-M   'P 1'
#
loop_
_entity.id
_entity.type
_entity.pdbx_description
1 polymer ?
#
loop_
_entity_poly.entity_id
_entity_poly.type
_entity_poly.pdbx_seq_one_letter_code
_entity_poly.pdbx_strand_id
1 'polypeptide(L)'
;MVSKYICPDHPPWHILVIPSTDKFYLLIRLHHLYLTEEKLGLGDLLLLEPYMPVWSEEADEYLEQEQLLAGTFKTPVAIPQVYQHICESLSNSWNELVSVYDPLENPKVTCSRPSLKSFAVLVAIVVVSTVRIYFRNENGNLSSILRREMERRRLTTRLFWRSLLQTFHPAVVMYATLRWVWWLIVTCSLQLFRMVLSVPVYLYWLVLGYHVLRELWYLAKVTFVGPKVILQELLKPGDTHHLQTVSLCGRKAVSWSDPVPLEYIHRVHLATGASTCEILLAAVSASLRDYFRYLGFKVPQSVMTTARFVPQEKLLAQSAGSVSRESGLLCLNLPLWVPDEPIENLGIVQSALHRARNYQAPLYLASLFGLDHSVIPRILPSVLARIVLNMLSRRYAVTITQVDGSSQEKKRRRLLWGQEVESIMYWRPPQANISLSLTLMTYGDLVRLGVMS
;
A
#
# COMPACT_ATOMS: atom_id res chain seq x y z
N MET A 1 -6.36 8.15 -29.27
CA MET A 1 -5.29 7.95 -30.27
C MET A 1 -5.12 6.51 -30.76
N VAL A 2 -5.63 5.47 -30.08
CA VAL A 2 -5.57 4.07 -30.60
C VAL A 2 -6.69 3.76 -31.62
N SER A 3 -7.75 4.57 -31.66
CA SER A 3 -8.88 4.41 -32.59
C SER A 3 -8.52 4.56 -34.07
N LYS A 4 -7.36 5.15 -34.40
CA LYS A 4 -6.94 5.37 -35.79
C LYS A 4 -6.54 4.06 -36.52
N TYR A 5 -6.29 3.00 -35.76
CA TYR A 5 -5.92 1.67 -36.29
C TYR A 5 -6.98 0.60 -36.01
N ILE A 6 -8.16 1.00 -35.53
CA ILE A 6 -9.31 0.12 -35.35
C ILE A 6 -10.21 0.40 -36.55
N CYS A 7 -10.51 -0.61 -37.37
CA CYS A 7 -11.60 -0.45 -38.32
C CYS A 7 -12.85 -0.10 -37.52
N PRO A 8 -13.54 1.01 -37.82
CA PRO A 8 -14.66 1.50 -37.04
C PRO A 8 -15.80 0.46 -36.91
N ASP A 9 -15.84 -0.52 -37.81
CA ASP A 9 -16.84 -1.58 -37.85
C ASP A 9 -16.57 -2.74 -36.87
N HIS A 10 -15.36 -2.83 -36.29
CA HIS A 10 -15.07 -3.89 -35.32
C HIS A 10 -15.51 -3.50 -33.90
N PRO A 11 -16.14 -4.43 -33.18
CA PRO A 11 -16.47 -4.19 -31.78
C PRO A 11 -15.20 -3.92 -30.97
N PRO A 12 -15.31 -3.11 -29.90
CA PRO A 12 -14.18 -2.70 -29.06
C PRO A 12 -13.58 -3.86 -28.25
N TRP A 13 -14.22 -5.02 -28.29
CA TRP A 13 -13.67 -6.30 -27.89
C TRP A 13 -13.86 -7.33 -29.02
N HIS A 14 -12.92 -8.25 -29.19
CA HIS A 14 -13.09 -9.41 -30.07
C HIS A 14 -12.18 -10.56 -29.65
N ILE A 15 -12.64 -11.77 -29.98
CA ILE A 15 -11.89 -13.02 -29.78
C ILE A 15 -11.60 -13.59 -31.16
N LEU A 16 -10.33 -13.82 -31.45
CA LEU A 16 -9.88 -14.41 -32.70
C LEU A 16 -9.27 -15.78 -32.41
N VAL A 17 -9.82 -16.82 -33.02
CA VAL A 17 -9.33 -18.19 -32.92
C VAL A 17 -8.33 -18.42 -34.06
N ILE A 18 -7.08 -18.69 -33.71
CA ILE A 18 -6.01 -19.02 -34.66
C ILE A 18 -5.80 -20.53 -34.59
N PRO A 19 -6.28 -21.31 -35.58
CA PRO A 19 -6.02 -22.73 -35.64
C PRO A 19 -4.54 -22.98 -35.99
N SER A 20 -3.92 -23.92 -35.29
CA SER A 20 -2.60 -24.50 -35.60
C SER A 20 -2.74 -26.03 -35.61
N THR A 21 -1.73 -26.74 -36.12
CA THR A 21 -1.83 -28.19 -36.38
C THR A 21 -2.27 -29.00 -35.16
N ASP A 22 -1.75 -28.65 -33.98
CA ASP A 22 -2.01 -29.37 -32.73
C ASP A 22 -2.55 -28.48 -31.61
N LYS A 23 -2.70 -27.16 -31.86
CA LYS A 23 -3.05 -26.17 -30.84
C LYS A 23 -4.02 -25.12 -31.38
N PHE A 24 -4.88 -24.62 -30.52
CA PHE A 24 -5.69 -23.44 -30.80
C PHE A 24 -5.16 -22.26 -30.01
N TYR A 25 -4.92 -21.14 -30.67
CA TYR A 25 -4.58 -19.90 -29.98
C TYR A 25 -5.81 -18.99 -29.95
N LEU A 26 -6.15 -18.51 -28.77
CA LEU A 26 -7.20 -17.52 -28.57
C LEU A 26 -6.57 -16.15 -28.39
N LEU A 27 -6.72 -15.28 -29.38
CA LEU A 27 -6.32 -13.89 -29.26
C LEU A 27 -7.54 -13.07 -28.80
N ILE A 28 -7.51 -12.65 -27.54
CA ILE A 28 -8.54 -11.81 -26.96
C ILE A 28 -8.04 -10.36 -26.96
N ARG A 29 -8.77 -9.47 -27.64
CA ARG A 29 -8.53 -8.03 -27.61
C ARG A 29 -9.67 -7.36 -26.88
N LEU A 30 -9.36 -6.55 -25.87
CA LEU A 30 -10.32 -5.74 -25.14
C LEU A 30 -9.78 -4.32 -24.95
N HIS A 31 -10.66 -3.33 -25.05
CA HIS A 31 -10.32 -1.95 -24.70
C HIS A 31 -10.39 -1.74 -23.18
N HIS A 32 -9.35 -1.14 -22.60
CA HIS A 32 -9.21 -0.94 -21.13
C HIS A 32 -10.38 -0.23 -20.44
N LEU A 33 -11.16 0.59 -21.15
CA LEU A 33 -12.37 1.23 -20.61
C LEU A 33 -13.43 0.21 -20.19
N TYR A 34 -13.63 -0.86 -20.96
CA TYR A 34 -14.60 -1.91 -20.61
C TYR A 34 -14.18 -2.69 -19.36
N LEU A 35 -12.88 -2.92 -19.18
CA LEU A 35 -12.36 -3.53 -17.95
C LEU A 35 -12.62 -2.66 -16.72
N THR A 36 -12.65 -1.34 -16.90
CA THR A 36 -12.85 -0.37 -15.81
C THR A 36 -14.33 -0.22 -15.47
N GLU A 37 -15.20 -0.13 -16.48
CA GLU A 37 -16.65 0.01 -16.32
C GLU A 37 -17.28 -1.25 -15.70
N GLU A 38 -16.94 -2.43 -16.21
CA GLU A 38 -17.48 -3.70 -15.71
C GLU A 38 -16.68 -4.28 -14.54
N LYS A 39 -15.62 -3.59 -14.11
CA LYS A 39 -14.67 -4.06 -13.09
C LYS A 39 -14.13 -5.47 -13.39
N LEU A 40 -13.93 -5.82 -14.66
CA LEU A 40 -13.39 -7.13 -15.05
C LEU A 40 -11.88 -7.18 -14.78
N GLY A 41 -11.45 -8.17 -13.99
CA GLY A 41 -10.04 -8.47 -13.75
C GLY A 41 -9.46 -9.39 -14.83
N LEU A 42 -8.13 -9.51 -14.89
CA LEU A 42 -7.49 -10.45 -15.82
C LEU A 42 -7.82 -11.91 -15.47
N GLY A 43 -8.02 -12.20 -14.18
CA GLY A 43 -8.46 -13.53 -13.73
C GLY A 43 -9.80 -13.94 -14.33
N ASP A 44 -10.74 -12.99 -14.46
CA ASP A 44 -12.05 -13.24 -15.05
C ASP A 44 -11.94 -13.54 -16.55
N LEU A 45 -11.09 -12.78 -17.27
CA LEU A 45 -10.86 -12.96 -18.70
C LEU A 45 -10.19 -14.29 -19.03
N LEU A 46 -9.28 -14.72 -18.16
CA LEU A 46 -8.58 -15.99 -18.29
C LEU A 46 -9.37 -17.16 -17.71
N LEU A 47 -10.59 -16.92 -17.20
CA LEU A 47 -11.43 -17.91 -16.56
C LEU A 47 -10.66 -18.69 -15.49
N LEU A 48 -9.82 -18.01 -14.71
CA LEU A 48 -9.10 -18.64 -13.60
C LEU A 48 -10.08 -19.00 -12.49
N GLU A 49 -9.84 -20.10 -11.80
CA GLU A 49 -10.57 -20.46 -10.59
C GLU A 49 -10.30 -19.42 -9.48
N PRO A 50 -11.32 -19.01 -8.71
CA PRO A 50 -11.13 -18.05 -7.63
C PRO A 50 -10.13 -18.61 -6.62
N TYR A 51 -9.21 -17.77 -6.15
CA TYR A 51 -8.36 -18.20 -5.05
C TYR A 51 -9.19 -18.38 -3.79
N MET A 52 -9.33 -19.63 -3.35
CA MET A 52 -9.73 -19.94 -1.99
C MET A 52 -8.44 -20.10 -1.17
N PRO A 53 -8.18 -19.26 -0.17
CA PRO A 53 -7.04 -19.46 0.71
C PRO A 53 -7.21 -20.80 1.41
N VAL A 54 -6.43 -21.79 1.01
CA VAL A 54 -6.36 -23.07 1.71
C VAL A 54 -5.54 -22.81 2.98
N TRP A 55 -6.19 -22.93 4.13
CA TRP A 55 -5.51 -22.85 5.42
C TRP A 55 -4.72 -24.15 5.61
N SER A 56 -3.51 -24.23 5.08
CA SER A 56 -2.57 -25.28 5.46
C SER A 56 -1.71 -24.78 6.62
N GLU A 57 -1.71 -25.53 7.73
CA GLU A 57 -0.83 -25.29 8.89
C GLU A 57 0.62 -25.70 8.63
N GLU A 58 0.91 -26.28 7.45
CA GLU A 58 2.26 -26.58 7.00
C GLU A 58 2.95 -25.27 6.63
N ALA A 59 3.74 -24.76 7.57
CA ALA A 59 4.75 -23.73 7.34
C ALA A 59 5.86 -24.32 6.46
N ASP A 60 5.56 -24.51 5.18
CA ASP A 60 6.57 -24.86 4.20
C ASP A 60 7.63 -23.75 4.20
N GLU A 61 8.88 -24.16 4.38
CA GLU A 61 10.09 -23.34 4.45
C GLU A 61 10.40 -22.76 3.06
N TYR A 62 9.51 -21.92 2.53
CA TYR A 62 9.70 -21.24 1.27
C TYR A 62 10.45 -19.93 1.51
N LEU A 63 11.58 -19.81 0.80
CA LEU A 63 12.37 -18.59 0.61
C LEU A 63 11.58 -17.31 0.85
N GLU A 64 12.05 -16.47 1.78
CA GLU A 64 11.69 -15.04 1.80
C GLU A 64 12.20 -14.42 0.49
N GLN A 65 11.38 -14.53 -0.54
CA GLN A 65 11.65 -13.96 -1.85
C GLN A 65 11.51 -12.44 -1.67
N GLU A 66 12.63 -11.76 -1.40
CA GLU A 66 12.61 -10.31 -1.26
C GLU A 66 12.05 -9.69 -2.55
N GLN A 67 10.92 -9.01 -2.41
CA GLN A 67 10.31 -8.26 -3.50
C GLN A 67 11.27 -7.15 -3.94
N LEU A 68 11.27 -6.77 -5.22
CA LEU A 68 12.12 -5.70 -5.76
C LEU A 68 12.15 -4.44 -4.89
N LEU A 69 10.96 -4.06 -4.40
CA LEU A 69 10.74 -2.85 -3.64
C LEU A 69 10.73 -3.07 -2.12
N ALA A 70 10.90 -4.31 -1.65
CA ALA A 70 10.97 -4.62 -0.23
C ALA A 70 12.10 -3.83 0.44
N GLY A 71 11.85 -3.32 1.65
CA GLY A 71 12.82 -2.52 2.40
C GLY A 71 13.02 -1.08 1.93
N THR A 72 12.42 -0.65 0.81
CA THR A 72 12.52 0.75 0.33
C THR A 72 11.87 1.73 1.31
N PHE A 73 10.77 1.33 1.94
CA PHE A 73 10.11 2.12 2.97
C PHE A 73 9.77 1.22 4.16
N LYS A 74 10.26 1.60 5.34
CA LYS A 74 9.88 0.96 6.60
C LYS A 74 8.48 1.41 7.00
N THR A 75 7.51 0.51 6.95
CA THR A 75 6.14 0.77 7.37
C THR A 75 6.10 1.02 8.88
N PRO A 76 5.45 2.11 9.34
CA PRO A 76 5.32 2.36 10.77
C PRO A 76 4.36 1.35 11.39
N VAL A 77 4.79 0.69 12.47
CA VAL A 77 4.03 -0.36 13.17
C VAL A 77 3.55 0.17 14.53
N ALA A 78 4.37 0.95 15.22
CA ALA A 78 4.03 1.47 16.54
C ALA A 78 2.93 2.52 16.49
N ILE A 79 2.92 3.42 15.49
CA ILE A 79 1.89 4.46 15.36
C ILE A 79 0.48 3.86 15.22
N PRO A 80 0.21 2.93 14.27
CA PRO A 80 -1.11 2.29 14.17
C PRO A 80 -1.51 1.53 15.44
N GLN A 81 -0.57 0.82 16.07
CA GLN A 81 -0.83 0.08 17.31
C GLN A 81 -1.27 1.01 18.45
N VAL A 82 -0.54 2.12 18.67
CA VAL A 82 -0.92 3.12 19.69
C VAL A 82 -2.26 3.76 19.36
N TYR A 83 -2.50 4.10 18.09
CA TYR A 83 -3.78 4.64 17.66
C TYR A 83 -4.92 3.67 17.96
N GLN A 84 -4.76 2.37 17.65
CA GLN A 84 -5.75 1.35 17.92
C GLN A 84 -6.03 1.23 19.43
N HIS A 85 -4.99 1.16 20.27
CA HIS A 85 -5.18 1.09 21.72
C HIS A 85 -5.83 2.35 22.30
N ILE A 86 -5.50 3.54 21.80
CA ILE A 86 -6.16 4.79 22.21
C ILE A 86 -7.64 4.74 21.82
N CYS A 87 -7.95 4.31 20.60
CA CYS A 87 -9.33 4.15 20.14
C CYS A 87 -10.11 3.15 20.98
N GLU A 88 -9.54 1.99 21.30
CA GLU A 88 -10.14 0.98 22.18
C GLU A 88 -10.38 1.54 23.58
N SER A 89 -9.40 2.22 24.16
CA SER A 89 -9.51 2.84 25.49
C SER A 89 -10.56 3.94 25.55
N LEU A 90 -10.59 4.82 24.53
CA LEU A 90 -11.59 5.87 24.41
C LEU A 90 -12.99 5.28 24.19
N SER A 91 -13.12 4.24 23.37
CA SER A 91 -14.38 3.53 23.14
C SER A 91 -14.90 2.90 24.43
N ASN A 92 -14.04 2.21 25.18
CA ASN A 92 -14.40 1.62 26.48
C ASN A 92 -14.82 2.69 27.49
N SER A 93 -14.05 3.78 27.59
CA SER A 93 -14.38 4.91 28.46
C SER A 93 -15.70 5.58 28.06
N TRP A 94 -15.97 5.68 26.76
CA TRP A 94 -17.23 6.21 26.24
C TRP A 94 -18.41 5.30 26.59
N ASN A 95 -18.27 3.98 26.40
CA ASN A 95 -19.32 3.01 26.73
C ASN A 95 -19.60 2.95 28.24
N GLU A 96 -18.57 3.07 29.08
CA GLU A 96 -18.75 3.22 30.52
C GLU A 96 -19.52 4.50 30.87
N LEU A 97 -19.15 5.64 30.25
CA LEU A 97 -19.87 6.90 30.45
C LEU A 97 -21.33 6.81 30.02
N VAL A 98 -21.61 6.20 28.86
CA VAL A 98 -22.98 6.01 28.36
C VAL A 98 -23.76 5.09 29.29
N SER A 99 -23.24 3.91 29.63
CA SER A 99 -23.93 2.96 30.53
C SER A 99 -24.22 3.52 31.93
N VAL A 100 -23.34 4.39 32.44
CA VAL A 100 -23.51 4.98 33.77
C VAL A 100 -24.46 6.17 33.76
N TYR A 101 -24.41 7.03 32.74
CA TYR A 101 -25.07 8.35 32.75
C TYR A 101 -26.22 8.51 31.74
N ASP A 102 -26.36 7.59 30.79
CA ASP A 102 -27.45 7.64 29.81
C ASP A 102 -28.77 7.15 30.43
N PRO A 103 -29.84 7.97 30.47
CA PRO A 103 -31.14 7.53 30.96
C PRO A 103 -31.80 6.43 30.12
N LEU A 104 -31.36 6.22 28.88
CA LEU A 104 -31.85 5.13 28.03
C LEU A 104 -31.32 3.77 28.46
N GLU A 105 -30.07 3.70 28.94
CA GLU A 105 -29.42 2.47 29.40
C GLU A 105 -29.58 2.27 30.91
N ASN A 106 -29.54 3.36 31.69
CA ASN A 106 -29.73 3.34 33.14
C ASN A 106 -30.85 4.30 33.57
N PRO A 107 -32.11 3.83 33.65
CA PRO A 107 -33.25 4.68 33.99
C PRO A 107 -33.16 5.26 35.41
N LYS A 108 -32.33 4.69 36.30
CA LYS A 108 -32.17 5.14 37.70
C LYS A 108 -31.46 6.50 37.81
N VAL A 109 -30.75 6.95 36.77
CA VAL A 109 -29.96 8.19 36.77
C VAL A 109 -30.82 9.44 36.82
N THR A 110 -32.01 9.42 36.21
CA THR A 110 -32.95 10.56 36.24
C THR A 110 -33.85 10.54 37.47
N CYS A 111 -34.06 9.37 38.07
CA CYS A 111 -34.86 9.20 39.29
C CYS A 111 -34.05 9.40 40.59
N SER A 112 -32.74 9.16 40.57
CA SER A 112 -31.88 9.27 41.75
C SER A 112 -31.10 10.58 41.73
N ARG A 113 -31.39 11.48 42.69
CA ARG A 113 -30.68 12.75 43.03
C ARG A 113 -29.74 13.30 41.93
N PRO A 114 -30.25 14.06 40.96
CA PRO A 114 -29.45 14.56 39.85
C PRO A 114 -28.37 15.55 40.34
N SER A 115 -27.12 15.32 39.92
CA SER A 115 -25.96 16.18 40.20
C SER A 115 -25.60 17.05 39.00
N LEU A 116 -24.92 18.18 39.23
CA LEU A 116 -24.43 19.02 38.13
C LEU A 116 -23.46 18.26 37.19
N LYS A 117 -22.64 17.35 37.75
CA LYS A 117 -21.76 16.47 36.98
C LYS A 117 -22.56 15.55 36.04
N SER A 118 -23.60 14.89 36.53
CA SER A 118 -24.45 14.02 35.70
C SER A 118 -25.18 14.80 34.62
N PHE A 119 -25.61 16.04 34.90
CA PHE A 119 -26.20 16.91 33.89
C PHE A 119 -25.20 17.27 32.79
N ALA A 120 -23.97 17.65 33.15
CA ALA A 120 -22.92 17.99 32.19
C ALA A 120 -22.52 16.79 31.30
N VAL A 121 -22.38 15.60 31.87
CA VAL A 121 -22.08 14.37 31.12
C VAL A 121 -23.24 14.02 30.17
N LEU A 122 -24.49 14.15 30.63
CA LEU A 122 -25.66 13.90 29.79
C LEU A 122 -25.75 14.87 28.60
N VAL A 123 -25.42 16.15 28.82
CA VAL A 123 -25.30 17.15 27.74
C VAL A 123 -24.21 16.74 26.75
N ALA A 124 -23.05 16.30 27.22
CA ALA A 124 -21.98 15.82 26.35
C ALA A 124 -22.40 14.60 25.51
N ILE A 125 -23.13 13.64 26.10
CA ILE A 125 -23.67 12.48 25.38
C ILE A 125 -24.64 12.93 24.28
N VAL A 126 -25.52 13.91 24.54
CA VAL A 126 -26.42 14.47 23.53
C VAL A 126 -25.64 15.16 22.41
N VAL A 127 -24.64 15.97 22.74
CA VAL A 127 -23.81 16.66 21.74
C VAL A 127 -23.10 15.64 20.84
N VAL A 128 -22.41 14.65 21.39
CA VAL A 128 -21.72 13.62 20.60
C VAL A 128 -22.71 12.80 19.77
N SER A 129 -23.88 12.45 20.32
CA SER A 129 -24.90 11.69 19.58
C SER A 129 -25.47 12.50 18.41
N THR A 130 -25.72 13.79 18.61
CA THR A 130 -26.25 14.67 17.56
C THR A 130 -25.24 14.90 16.45
N VAL A 131 -23.97 15.12 16.79
CA VAL A 131 -22.86 15.21 15.83
C VAL A 131 -22.72 13.92 15.02
N ARG A 132 -22.78 12.76 15.69
CA ARG A 132 -22.74 11.44 15.03
C ARG A 132 -23.89 11.22 14.04
N ILE A 133 -25.11 11.61 14.40
CA ILE A 133 -26.29 11.49 13.52
C ILE A 133 -26.19 12.48 12.36
N TYR A 134 -25.68 13.69 12.60
CA TYR A 134 -25.48 14.71 11.57
C TYR A 134 -24.48 14.25 10.49
N PHE A 135 -23.32 13.73 10.89
CA PHE A 135 -22.34 13.20 9.92
C PHE A 135 -22.84 11.98 9.13
N ARG A 136 -23.86 11.26 9.64
CA ARG A 136 -24.46 10.11 8.95
C ARG A 136 -25.58 10.51 7.97
N ASN A 137 -26.22 11.66 8.18
CA ASN A 137 -27.34 12.13 7.37
C ASN A 137 -26.96 13.43 6.64
N GLU A 138 -26.69 13.35 5.34
CA GLU A 138 -26.20 14.47 4.52
C GLU A 138 -27.13 15.72 4.49
N ASN A 139 -28.42 15.60 4.84
CA ASN A 139 -29.43 16.67 4.72
C ASN A 139 -30.23 16.98 6.00
N GLY A 140 -29.71 16.67 7.19
CA GLY A 140 -30.41 16.90 8.45
C GLY A 140 -30.19 18.29 9.07
N ASN A 141 -31.26 19.03 9.38
CA ASN A 141 -31.16 20.25 10.19
C ASN A 141 -30.65 19.91 11.60
N LEU A 142 -29.49 20.47 11.99
CA LEU A 142 -28.83 20.20 13.29
C LEU A 142 -29.76 20.46 14.48
N SER A 143 -30.54 21.55 14.43
CA SER A 143 -31.45 21.95 15.51
C SER A 143 -32.60 20.98 15.74
N SER A 144 -33.10 20.31 14.70
CA SER A 144 -34.20 19.35 14.82
C SER A 144 -33.70 18.01 15.37
N ILE A 145 -32.48 17.59 15.00
CA ILE A 145 -31.81 16.41 15.56
C ILE A 145 -31.51 16.65 17.03
N LEU A 146 -30.97 17.81 17.38
CA LEU A 146 -30.71 18.21 18.77
C LEU A 146 -31.99 18.21 19.61
N ARG A 147 -33.08 18.80 19.10
CA ARG A 147 -34.37 18.81 19.80
C ARG A 147 -34.89 17.39 20.05
N ARG A 148 -34.84 16.51 19.05
CA ARG A 148 -35.25 15.10 19.18
C ARG A 148 -34.42 14.33 20.20
N GLU A 149 -33.10 14.51 20.22
CA GLU A 149 -32.23 13.83 21.19
C GLU A 149 -32.41 14.36 22.62
N MET A 150 -32.64 15.68 22.78
CA MET A 150 -32.98 16.28 24.08
C MET A 150 -34.31 15.75 24.62
N GLU A 151 -35.33 15.60 23.76
CA GLU A 151 -36.64 15.05 24.13
C GLU A 151 -36.54 13.57 24.51
N ARG A 152 -35.82 12.75 23.72
CA ARG A 152 -35.59 11.33 23.99
C ARG A 152 -34.94 11.08 25.35
N ARG A 153 -33.95 11.89 25.72
CA ARG A 153 -33.20 11.76 26.98
C ARG A 153 -33.75 12.65 28.09
N ARG A 154 -34.92 13.27 27.88
CA ARG A 154 -35.68 14.11 28.82
C ARG A 154 -34.91 15.31 29.40
N LEU A 155 -33.93 15.86 28.66
CA LEU A 155 -33.15 17.03 29.07
C LEU A 155 -34.03 18.29 29.13
N THR A 156 -34.38 18.72 30.34
CA THR A 156 -35.24 19.89 30.57
C THR A 156 -34.48 20.96 31.36
N THR A 157 -34.75 22.25 31.14
CA THR A 157 -34.22 23.36 31.97
C THR A 157 -34.57 23.20 33.46
N ARG A 158 -35.68 22.53 33.77
CA ARG A 158 -36.06 22.13 35.13
C ARG A 158 -35.10 21.13 35.77
N LEU A 159 -34.53 20.21 34.99
CA LEU A 159 -33.50 19.28 35.48
C LEU A 159 -32.20 20.02 35.78
N PHE A 160 -31.83 21.02 35.00
CA PHE A 160 -30.67 21.86 35.27
C PHE A 160 -30.79 22.58 36.62
N TRP A 161 -31.89 23.31 36.83
CA TRP A 161 -32.09 24.04 38.09
C TRP A 161 -32.20 23.11 39.30
N ARG A 162 -32.87 21.95 39.17
CA ARG A 162 -32.90 20.93 40.22
C ARG A 162 -31.52 20.37 40.52
N SER A 163 -30.72 20.08 39.49
CA SER A 163 -29.34 19.60 39.65
C SER A 163 -28.45 20.64 40.32
N LEU A 164 -28.64 21.92 39.99
CA LEU A 164 -27.89 23.04 40.56
C LEU A 164 -28.21 23.22 42.05
N LEU A 165 -29.48 23.35 42.40
CA LEU A 165 -29.96 23.50 43.79
C LEU A 165 -29.54 22.32 44.66
N GLN A 166 -29.58 21.11 44.11
CA GLN A 166 -29.21 19.89 44.83
C GLN A 166 -27.70 19.72 45.00
N THR A 167 -26.90 20.24 44.07
CA THR A 167 -25.43 20.20 44.16
C THR A 167 -24.91 21.10 45.28
N PHE A 168 -25.56 22.24 45.54
CA PHE A 168 -25.17 23.19 46.60
C PHE A 168 -25.87 22.93 47.95
N HIS A 169 -26.67 21.87 48.08
CA HIS A 169 -27.34 21.56 49.34
C HIS A 169 -26.29 21.15 50.41
N PRO A 170 -26.29 21.75 51.61
CA PRO A 170 -25.19 21.62 52.58
C PRO A 170 -24.92 20.16 53.00
N ALA A 171 -25.97 19.35 53.16
CA ALA A 171 -25.83 17.92 53.46
C ALA A 171 -25.23 17.09 52.31
N VAL A 172 -25.49 17.47 51.06
CA VAL A 172 -24.94 16.79 49.87
C VAL A 172 -23.49 17.18 49.68
N VAL A 173 -23.16 18.46 49.87
CA VAL A 173 -21.78 18.96 49.84
C VAL A 173 -20.95 18.28 50.91
N MET A 174 -21.44 18.19 52.15
CA MET A 174 -20.72 17.53 53.24
C MET A 174 -20.53 16.02 53.00
N TYR A 175 -21.56 15.32 52.50
CA TYR A 175 -21.41 13.91 52.12
C TYR A 175 -20.45 13.72 50.94
N ALA A 176 -20.49 14.61 49.96
CA ALA A 176 -19.61 14.56 48.79
C ALA A 176 -18.15 14.86 49.16
N THR A 177 -17.89 15.81 50.06
CA THR A 177 -16.54 16.09 50.56
C THR A 177 -16.01 14.93 51.41
N LEU A 178 -16.82 14.37 52.31
CA LEU A 178 -16.47 13.16 53.07
C LEU A 178 -16.14 11.98 52.15
N ARG A 179 -17.00 11.72 51.14
CA ARG A 179 -16.76 10.68 50.14
C ARG A 179 -15.53 10.95 49.29
N TRP A 180 -15.28 12.21 48.93
CA TRP A 180 -14.11 12.61 48.14
C TRP A 180 -12.82 12.47 48.94
N VAL A 181 -12.82 12.87 50.21
CA VAL A 181 -11.71 12.68 51.14
C VAL A 181 -11.46 11.19 51.37
N TRP A 182 -12.51 10.40 51.61
CA TRP A 182 -12.40 8.94 51.71
C TRP A 182 -11.85 8.31 50.44
N TRP A 183 -12.40 8.68 49.29
CA TRP A 183 -11.91 8.24 47.99
C TRP A 183 -10.45 8.64 47.80
N LEU A 184 -10.05 9.86 48.14
CA LEU A 184 -8.67 10.33 48.02
C LEU A 184 -7.73 9.52 48.92
N ILE A 185 -8.10 9.27 50.18
CA ILE A 185 -7.30 8.45 51.12
C ILE A 185 -7.15 7.02 50.61
N VAL A 186 -8.24 6.38 50.20
CA VAL A 186 -8.23 5.01 49.66
C VAL A 186 -7.47 4.94 48.34
N THR A 187 -7.66 5.92 47.48
CA THR A 187 -6.99 5.95 46.17
C THR A 187 -5.50 6.18 46.39
N CYS A 188 -5.06 7.16 47.19
CA CYS A 188 -3.65 7.38 47.49
C CYS A 188 -2.97 6.16 48.13
N SER A 189 -3.62 5.48 49.07
CA SER A 189 -3.09 4.26 49.69
C SER A 189 -2.99 3.10 48.71
N LEU A 190 -4.00 2.89 47.86
CA LEU A 190 -3.97 1.84 46.84
C LEU A 190 -3.13 2.20 45.61
N GLN A 191 -2.92 3.49 45.32
CA GLN A 191 -2.15 3.96 44.16
C GLN A 191 -0.70 3.52 44.27
N LEU A 192 -0.14 3.56 45.49
CA LEU A 192 1.23 3.14 45.76
C LEU A 192 1.41 1.65 45.45
N PHE A 193 0.44 0.82 45.87
CA PHE A 193 0.42 -0.62 45.58
C PHE A 193 0.18 -0.91 44.09
N ARG A 194 -0.77 -0.22 43.47
CA ARG A 194 -1.04 -0.31 42.03
C ARG A 194 0.18 0.06 41.21
N MET A 195 0.89 1.13 41.56
CA MET A 195 2.07 1.60 40.83
C MET A 195 3.16 0.52 40.75
N VAL A 196 3.38 -0.22 41.84
CA VAL A 196 4.34 -1.34 41.88
C VAL A 196 3.87 -2.52 41.02
N LEU A 197 2.58 -2.87 41.06
CA LEU A 197 2.02 -3.96 40.25
C LEU A 197 1.90 -3.65 38.75
N SER A 198 1.82 -2.36 38.40
CA SER A 198 1.64 -1.90 37.01
C SER A 198 2.92 -1.40 36.36
N VAL A 199 4.08 -1.52 37.03
CA VAL A 199 5.42 -1.32 36.43
C VAL A 199 5.56 -1.95 35.03
N PRO A 200 5.19 -3.22 34.78
CA PRO A 200 5.33 -3.80 33.44
C PRO A 200 4.45 -3.10 32.38
N VAL A 201 3.27 -2.60 32.76
CA VAL A 201 2.38 -1.85 31.86
C VAL A 201 2.98 -0.50 31.53
N TYR A 202 3.53 0.21 32.53
CA TYR A 202 4.21 1.49 32.30
C TYR A 202 5.47 1.33 31.43
N LEU A 203 6.25 0.26 31.63
CA LEU A 203 7.41 -0.07 30.79
C LEU A 203 6.99 -0.33 29.34
N TYR A 204 5.90 -1.09 29.12
CA TYR A 204 5.35 -1.33 27.79
C TYR A 204 5.01 -0.02 27.08
N TRP A 205 4.26 0.88 27.73
CA TRP A 205 3.89 2.18 27.14
C TRP A 205 5.09 3.10 26.92
N LEU A 206 6.12 3.02 27.77
CA LEU A 206 7.36 3.77 27.60
C LEU A 206 8.14 3.30 26.37
N VAL A 207 8.32 1.98 26.23
CA VAL A 207 8.99 1.37 25.06
C VAL A 207 8.20 1.68 23.78
N LEU A 208 6.88 1.53 23.82
CA LEU A 208 6.01 1.82 22.68
C LEU A 208 6.06 3.32 22.32
N GLY A 209 6.07 4.21 23.31
CA GLY A 209 6.24 5.66 23.12
C GLY A 209 7.58 6.02 22.48
N TYR A 210 8.67 5.35 22.88
CA TYR A 210 9.97 5.49 22.23
C TYR A 210 9.92 5.06 20.75
N HIS A 211 9.26 3.93 20.44
CA HIS A 211 9.08 3.49 19.06
C HIS A 211 8.27 4.47 18.23
N VAL A 212 7.19 5.03 18.77
CA VAL A 212 6.39 6.08 18.11
C VAL A 212 7.22 7.33 17.82
N LEU A 213 8.00 7.82 18.78
CA LEU A 213 8.88 8.97 18.58
C LEU A 213 9.91 8.71 17.48
N ARG A 214 10.49 7.50 17.46
CA ARG A 214 11.44 7.08 16.42
C ARG A 214 10.79 7.01 15.03
N GLU A 215 9.58 6.47 14.93
CA GLU A 215 8.82 6.41 13.68
C GLU A 215 8.41 7.80 13.19
N LEU A 216 7.94 8.68 14.09
CA LEU A 216 7.62 10.07 13.75
C LEU A 216 8.84 10.83 13.23
N TRP A 217 10.00 10.65 13.87
CA TRP A 217 11.24 11.26 13.42
C TRP A 217 11.68 10.74 12.06
N TYR A 218 11.56 9.43 11.82
CA TYR A 218 11.82 8.82 10.50
C TYR A 218 10.90 9.38 9.42
N LEU A 219 9.59 9.46 9.69
CA LEU A 219 8.61 10.03 8.75
C LEU A 219 8.89 11.51 8.46
N ALA A 220 9.19 12.31 9.49
CA ALA A 220 9.59 13.70 9.33
C ALA A 220 10.85 13.82 8.46
N LYS A 221 11.88 13.00 8.72
CA LYS A 221 13.09 12.99 7.89
C LYS A 221 12.77 12.69 6.42
N VAL A 222 11.94 11.69 6.15
CA VAL A 222 11.54 11.31 4.78
C VAL A 222 10.77 12.44 4.09
N THR A 223 9.85 13.11 4.79
CA THR A 223 9.07 14.22 4.21
C THR A 223 9.92 15.47 3.94
N PHE A 224 10.82 15.85 4.85
CA PHE A 224 11.70 17.00 4.66
C PHE A 224 12.81 16.78 3.63
N VAL A 225 13.39 15.56 3.58
CA VAL A 225 14.46 15.22 2.63
C VAL A 225 13.90 14.88 1.24
N GLY A 226 12.61 14.51 1.16
CA GLY A 226 11.97 14.01 -0.05
C GLY A 226 12.10 14.90 -1.29
N PRO A 227 11.74 16.19 -1.23
CA PRO A 227 11.86 17.09 -2.37
C PRO A 227 13.29 17.18 -2.92
N LYS A 228 14.29 17.20 -2.02
CA LYS A 228 15.71 17.23 -2.40
C LYS A 228 16.12 15.96 -3.13
N VAL A 229 15.72 14.78 -2.63
CA VAL A 229 16.03 13.48 -3.26
C VAL A 229 15.41 13.39 -4.65
N ILE A 230 14.13 13.75 -4.77
CA ILE A 230 13.43 13.73 -6.06
C ILE A 230 14.12 14.66 -7.05
N LEU A 231 14.47 15.88 -6.63
CA LEU A 231 15.17 16.85 -7.48
C LEU A 231 16.56 16.37 -7.89
N GLN A 232 17.32 15.77 -6.97
CA GLN A 232 18.64 15.23 -7.28
C GLN A 232 18.57 14.05 -8.24
N GLU A 233 17.63 13.12 -8.06
CA GLU A 233 17.44 12.02 -9.01
C GLU A 233 16.99 12.54 -10.38
N LEU A 234 16.15 13.59 -10.41
CA LEU A 234 15.72 14.26 -11.64
C LEU A 234 16.88 14.96 -12.36
N LEU A 235 17.84 15.55 -11.64
CA LEU A 235 18.94 16.35 -12.20
C LEU A 235 20.26 15.59 -12.41
N LYS A 236 20.39 14.37 -11.88
CA LYS A 236 21.62 13.58 -12.00
C LYS A 236 21.98 13.33 -13.49
N PRO A 237 23.22 13.58 -13.93
CA PRO A 237 23.62 13.24 -15.30
C PRO A 237 23.60 11.71 -15.47
N GLY A 238 23.14 11.24 -16.63
CA GLY A 238 23.16 9.83 -17.00
C GLY A 238 23.95 9.62 -18.29
N ASP A 239 24.48 8.41 -18.46
CA ASP A 239 25.13 8.02 -19.71
C ASP A 239 24.11 8.05 -20.86
N THR A 240 24.48 8.72 -21.95
CA THR A 240 23.70 8.69 -23.18
C THR A 240 23.93 7.38 -23.89
N HIS A 241 22.86 6.65 -24.18
CA HIS A 241 22.94 5.37 -24.89
C HIS A 241 21.84 5.25 -25.94
N HIS A 242 22.02 4.32 -26.89
CA HIS A 242 21.13 4.19 -28.04
C HIS A 242 19.66 4.03 -27.68
N LEU A 243 19.32 3.27 -26.63
CA LEU A 243 17.92 3.09 -26.24
C LEU A 243 17.16 4.42 -25.96
N GLN A 244 17.87 5.51 -25.63
CA GLN A 244 17.26 6.84 -25.45
C GLN A 244 17.02 7.60 -26.77
N THR A 245 17.73 7.24 -27.84
CA THR A 245 17.69 7.92 -29.15
C THR A 245 16.76 7.24 -30.16
N VAL A 246 16.15 6.10 -29.80
CA VAL A 246 15.23 5.39 -30.69
C VAL A 246 13.93 6.17 -30.88
N SER A 247 13.56 6.39 -32.13
CA SER A 247 12.22 6.90 -32.49
C SER A 247 11.16 5.86 -32.17
N LEU A 248 10.40 6.09 -31.11
CA LEU A 248 9.33 5.20 -30.70
C LEU A 248 8.20 5.19 -31.74
N CYS A 249 7.69 4.00 -32.04
CA CYS A 249 6.56 3.81 -32.92
C CYS A 249 5.43 3.08 -32.18
N GLY A 250 4.21 3.14 -32.72
CA GLY A 250 3.06 2.45 -32.12
C GLY A 250 3.09 0.92 -32.25
N ARG A 251 4.06 0.36 -33.00
CA ARG A 251 4.22 -1.09 -33.14
C ARG A 251 4.95 -1.60 -31.91
N LYS A 252 4.48 -2.74 -31.39
CA LYS A 252 5.01 -3.37 -30.19
C LYS A 252 5.46 -4.77 -30.57
N ALA A 253 6.72 -5.08 -30.28
CA ALA A 253 7.22 -6.45 -30.35
C ALA A 253 7.28 -7.02 -28.94
N VAL A 254 6.87 -8.27 -28.78
CA VAL A 254 7.00 -9.01 -27.51
C VAL A 254 7.85 -10.25 -27.75
N SER A 255 8.71 -10.54 -26.78
CA SER A 255 9.55 -11.73 -26.72
C SER A 255 9.59 -12.21 -25.28
N TRP A 256 9.95 -13.48 -25.06
CA TRP A 256 10.15 -14.04 -23.73
C TRP A 256 11.20 -15.14 -23.78
N SER A 257 11.89 -15.35 -22.65
CA SER A 257 12.91 -16.39 -22.51
C SER A 257 12.29 -17.77 -22.31
N ASP A 258 13.12 -18.79 -22.52
CA ASP A 258 12.85 -20.12 -22.00
C ASP A 258 12.68 -20.08 -20.47
N PRO A 259 11.85 -20.97 -19.90
CA PRO A 259 11.65 -21.03 -18.45
C PRO A 259 12.92 -21.49 -17.74
N VAL A 260 13.32 -20.72 -16.71
CA VAL A 260 14.42 -21.08 -15.81
C VAL A 260 13.84 -21.64 -14.51
N PRO A 261 14.15 -22.88 -14.12
CA PRO A 261 13.72 -23.43 -12.85
C PRO A 261 14.23 -22.62 -11.65
N LEU A 262 13.33 -22.33 -10.71
CA LEU A 262 13.65 -21.63 -9.45
C LEU A 262 14.73 -22.37 -8.64
N GLU A 263 14.84 -23.68 -8.80
CA GLU A 263 15.87 -24.47 -8.13
C GLU A 263 17.30 -24.01 -8.47
N TYR A 264 17.56 -23.60 -9.72
CA TYR A 264 18.88 -23.06 -10.08
C TYR A 264 19.16 -21.76 -9.36
N ILE A 265 18.16 -20.89 -9.27
CA ILE A 265 18.26 -19.61 -8.57
C ILE A 265 18.48 -19.87 -7.07
N HIS A 266 17.79 -20.88 -6.51
CA HIS A 266 17.95 -21.28 -5.12
C HIS A 266 19.38 -21.75 -4.81
N ARG A 267 19.99 -22.55 -5.69
CA ARG A 267 21.39 -22.96 -5.52
C ARG A 267 22.34 -21.77 -5.53
N VAL A 268 22.09 -20.78 -6.39
CA VAL A 268 22.88 -19.53 -6.40
C VAL A 268 22.66 -18.72 -5.12
N HIS A 269 21.42 -18.63 -4.62
CA HIS A 269 21.10 -18.00 -3.35
C HIS A 269 21.88 -18.66 -2.20
N LEU A 270 21.86 -19.99 -2.09
CA LEU A 270 22.60 -20.71 -1.05
C LEU A 270 24.12 -20.48 -1.14
N ALA A 271 24.67 -20.36 -2.35
CA ALA A 271 26.10 -20.13 -2.56
C ALA A 271 26.54 -18.68 -2.29
N THR A 272 25.68 -17.70 -2.55
CA THR A 272 26.04 -16.26 -2.54
C THR A 272 25.39 -15.46 -1.41
N GLY A 273 24.34 -15.99 -0.78
CA GLY A 273 23.47 -15.26 0.14
C GLY A 273 22.59 -14.20 -0.52
N ALA A 274 22.63 -14.06 -1.86
CA ALA A 274 21.89 -13.04 -2.60
C ALA A 274 20.40 -13.39 -2.74
N SER A 275 19.53 -12.39 -2.66
CA SER A 275 18.09 -12.61 -2.87
C SER A 275 17.78 -12.99 -4.33
N THR A 276 16.67 -13.70 -4.55
CA THR A 276 16.18 -14.05 -5.90
C THR A 276 16.06 -12.82 -6.81
N CYS A 277 15.57 -11.70 -6.28
CA CYS A 277 15.47 -10.44 -7.01
C CYS A 277 16.84 -9.94 -7.51
N GLU A 278 17.84 -9.94 -6.64
CA GLU A 278 19.19 -9.48 -6.97
C GLU A 278 19.84 -10.36 -8.03
N ILE A 279 19.68 -11.69 -7.92
CA ILE A 279 20.16 -12.66 -8.91
C ILE A 279 19.52 -12.41 -10.27
N LEU A 280 18.19 -12.21 -10.31
CA LEU A 280 17.46 -11.94 -11.55
C LEU A 280 17.85 -10.59 -12.16
N LEU A 281 18.04 -9.54 -11.35
CA LEU A 281 18.53 -8.25 -11.82
C LEU A 281 19.95 -8.34 -12.39
N ALA A 282 20.83 -9.13 -11.77
CA ALA A 282 22.17 -9.37 -12.28
C ALA A 282 22.14 -10.10 -13.63
N ALA A 283 21.24 -11.07 -13.80
CA ALA A 283 21.01 -11.73 -15.07
C ALA A 283 20.44 -10.76 -16.14
N VAL A 284 19.51 -9.88 -15.77
CA VAL A 284 18.99 -8.84 -16.68
C VAL A 284 20.08 -7.85 -17.11
N SER A 285 20.93 -7.43 -16.17
CA SER A 285 22.10 -6.59 -16.46
C SER A 285 23.03 -7.26 -17.48
N ALA A 286 23.38 -8.53 -17.27
CA ALA A 286 24.22 -9.28 -18.20
C ALA A 286 23.57 -9.43 -19.59
N SER A 287 22.27 -9.74 -19.65
CA SER A 287 21.52 -9.83 -20.90
C SER A 287 21.47 -8.50 -21.67
N LEU A 288 21.32 -7.37 -20.98
CA LEU A 288 21.35 -6.04 -21.61
C LEU A 288 22.73 -5.70 -22.16
N ARG A 289 23.79 -6.06 -21.45
CA ARG A 289 25.17 -5.91 -21.95
C ARG A 289 25.36 -6.72 -23.23
N ASP A 290 24.93 -7.98 -23.23
CA ASP A 290 25.10 -8.87 -24.38
C ASP A 290 24.24 -8.39 -25.58
N TYR A 291 23.07 -7.78 -25.32
CA TYR A 291 22.28 -7.08 -26.33
C TYR A 291 23.05 -5.91 -26.98
N PHE A 292 23.68 -5.04 -26.19
CA PHE A 292 24.50 -3.94 -26.75
C PHE A 292 25.69 -4.48 -27.56
N ARG A 293 26.36 -5.54 -27.08
CA ARG A 293 27.47 -6.20 -27.78
C ARG A 293 27.02 -6.83 -29.10
N TYR A 294 25.90 -7.56 -29.09
CA TYR A 294 25.34 -8.21 -30.27
C TYR A 294 25.01 -7.22 -31.38
N LEU A 295 24.49 -6.04 -31.02
CA LEU A 295 24.19 -4.98 -31.98
C LEU A 295 25.41 -4.12 -32.36
N GLY A 296 26.61 -4.40 -31.82
CA GLY A 296 27.82 -3.64 -32.11
C GLY A 296 27.84 -2.22 -31.51
N PHE A 297 27.00 -1.93 -30.51
CA PHE A 297 26.98 -0.65 -29.83
C PHE A 297 27.95 -0.60 -28.65
N LYS A 298 28.45 0.59 -28.34
CA LYS A 298 29.25 0.81 -27.12
C LYS A 298 28.39 0.52 -25.89
N VAL A 299 28.83 -0.42 -25.05
CA VAL A 299 28.19 -0.75 -23.79
C VAL A 299 28.33 0.45 -22.83
N PRO A 300 27.22 1.04 -22.34
CA PRO A 300 27.28 2.11 -21.34
C PRO A 300 27.69 1.52 -19.97
N GLN A 301 28.24 2.35 -19.06
CA GLN A 301 28.61 1.84 -17.72
C GLN A 301 27.38 1.42 -16.93
N SER A 302 26.29 2.19 -17.10
CA SER A 302 25.03 1.92 -16.46
C SER A 302 23.85 2.40 -17.30
N VAL A 303 22.70 1.77 -17.11
CA VAL A 303 21.44 2.14 -17.74
C VAL A 303 20.48 2.61 -16.68
N MET A 304 19.90 3.79 -16.89
CA MET A 304 18.88 4.33 -16.00
C MET A 304 17.57 3.55 -16.22
N THR A 305 17.18 2.76 -15.23
CA THR A 305 15.99 1.91 -15.26
C THR A 305 14.94 2.35 -14.24
N THR A 306 13.67 2.14 -14.58
CA THR A 306 12.57 2.26 -13.63
C THR A 306 12.11 0.88 -13.18
N ALA A 307 12.28 0.58 -11.90
CA ALA A 307 11.91 -0.67 -11.25
C ALA A 307 10.52 -0.57 -10.60
N ARG A 308 9.67 -1.57 -10.86
CA ARG A 308 8.32 -1.71 -10.29
C ARG A 308 8.08 -3.15 -9.84
N PHE A 309 7.22 -3.34 -8.85
CA PHE A 309 6.83 -4.66 -8.36
C PHE A 309 5.33 -4.83 -8.43
N VAL A 310 4.83 -5.71 -9.29
CA VAL A 310 3.39 -5.98 -9.40
C VAL A 310 3.09 -7.32 -8.72
N PRO A 311 2.33 -7.35 -7.62
CA PRO A 311 1.91 -8.60 -7.01
C PRO A 311 1.11 -9.43 -8.03
N GLN A 312 1.44 -10.71 -8.15
CA GLN A 312 0.77 -11.61 -9.08
C GLN A 312 -0.72 -11.77 -8.73
N GLU A 313 -1.07 -11.70 -7.45
CA GLU A 313 -2.45 -11.78 -6.95
C GLU A 313 -3.29 -10.63 -7.48
N LYS A 314 -2.70 -9.44 -7.48
CA LYS A 314 -3.34 -8.25 -8.05
C LYS A 314 -3.53 -8.37 -9.55
N LEU A 315 -2.55 -8.96 -10.23
CA LEU A 315 -2.57 -9.13 -11.67
C LEU A 315 -3.61 -10.16 -12.11
N LEU A 316 -3.73 -11.27 -11.38
CA LEU A 316 -4.62 -12.40 -11.68
C LEU A 316 -5.93 -12.38 -10.88
N ALA A 317 -6.20 -11.31 -10.13
CA ALA A 317 -7.43 -11.15 -9.36
C ALA A 317 -8.67 -11.20 -10.27
N GLN A 318 -9.71 -11.82 -9.74
CA GLN A 318 -11.08 -11.72 -10.22
C GLN A 318 -11.69 -10.44 -9.66
N SER A 319 -12.38 -9.68 -10.52
CA SER A 319 -12.93 -8.36 -10.25
C SER A 319 -11.90 -7.28 -9.87
N ALA A 320 -11.86 -6.17 -10.61
CA ALA A 320 -11.05 -4.98 -10.34
C ALA A 320 -11.51 -4.19 -9.09
N GLY A 321 -12.26 -4.82 -8.18
CA GLY A 321 -12.98 -4.22 -7.06
C GLY A 321 -12.10 -3.61 -5.96
N SER A 322 -10.78 -3.79 -6.01
CA SER A 322 -9.86 -3.01 -5.20
C SER A 322 -9.01 -2.13 -6.10
N VAL A 323 -9.39 -0.85 -6.22
CA VAL A 323 -8.51 0.23 -6.68
C VAL A 323 -7.40 0.38 -5.64
N SER A 324 -6.48 -0.58 -5.59
CA SER A 324 -5.29 -0.50 -4.76
C SER A 324 -4.21 0.21 -5.57
N ARG A 325 -3.54 1.17 -4.91
CA ARG A 325 -2.47 2.02 -5.46
C ARG A 325 -1.49 1.25 -6.34
N GLU A 326 -1.02 1.92 -7.40
CA GLU A 326 0.09 1.39 -8.20
C GLU A 326 1.24 1.00 -7.28
N SER A 327 1.91 -0.09 -7.65
CA SER A 327 3.17 -0.44 -7.01
C SER A 327 4.14 0.72 -7.12
N GLY A 328 4.81 1.06 -6.02
CA GLY A 328 5.75 2.16 -6.03
C GLY A 328 6.83 2.00 -7.10
N LEU A 329 7.54 3.10 -7.36
CA LEU A 329 8.57 3.23 -8.36
C LEU A 329 9.92 3.39 -7.68
N LEU A 330 10.91 2.64 -8.18
CA LEU A 330 12.31 2.81 -7.84
C LEU A 330 13.09 3.20 -9.10
N CYS A 331 13.99 4.17 -9.00
CA CYS A 331 14.88 4.57 -10.07
C CYS A 331 16.22 3.88 -9.88
N LEU A 332 16.41 2.75 -10.56
CA LEU A 332 17.61 1.93 -10.43
C LEU A 332 18.58 2.27 -11.56
N ASN A 333 19.78 2.73 -11.20
CA ASN A 333 20.87 2.80 -12.16
C ASN A 333 21.48 1.41 -12.29
N LEU A 334 21.05 0.65 -13.30
CA LEU A 334 21.45 -0.74 -13.48
C LEU A 334 22.86 -0.77 -14.08
N PRO A 335 23.88 -1.27 -13.36
CA PRO A 335 25.23 -1.38 -13.89
C PRO A 335 25.26 -2.45 -14.98
N LEU A 336 25.90 -2.17 -16.11
CA LEU A 336 26.10 -3.16 -17.19
C LEU A 336 27.55 -3.65 -17.29
N TRP A 337 28.48 -2.93 -16.64
CA TRP A 337 29.91 -3.20 -16.74
C TRP A 337 30.49 -3.66 -15.40
N VAL A 338 30.83 -4.95 -15.36
CA VAL A 338 31.69 -5.61 -14.39
C VAL A 338 32.42 -6.73 -15.15
N PRO A 339 33.73 -6.98 -14.93
CA PRO A 339 34.52 -8.00 -15.64
C PRO A 339 33.88 -9.41 -15.57
N ASP A 340 34.42 -10.37 -16.32
CA ASP A 340 33.84 -11.68 -16.67
C ASP A 340 33.44 -12.62 -15.50
N GLU A 341 33.51 -12.14 -14.25
CA GLU A 341 33.08 -12.84 -13.04
C GLU A 341 31.61 -12.54 -12.68
N PRO A 342 30.70 -13.54 -12.74
CA PRO A 342 29.28 -13.35 -12.45
C PRO A 342 29.00 -12.97 -10.99
N ILE A 343 29.87 -13.39 -10.07
CA ILE A 343 29.75 -13.13 -8.62
C ILE A 343 30.02 -11.65 -8.33
N GLU A 344 31.03 -11.06 -8.98
CA GLU A 344 31.32 -9.63 -8.82
C GLU A 344 30.18 -8.77 -9.38
N ASN A 345 29.63 -9.18 -10.54
CA ASN A 345 28.47 -8.49 -11.13
C ASN A 345 27.27 -8.47 -10.17
N LEU A 346 27.00 -9.61 -9.54
CA LEU A 346 25.96 -9.72 -8.51
C LEU A 346 26.22 -8.73 -7.37
N GLY A 347 27.41 -8.71 -6.79
CA GLY A 347 27.75 -7.79 -5.69
C GLY A 347 27.58 -6.31 -6.06
N ILE A 348 27.92 -5.93 -7.30
CA ILE A 348 27.77 -4.55 -7.78
C ILE A 348 26.28 -4.20 -7.98
N VAL A 349 25.49 -5.09 -8.57
CA VAL A 349 24.04 -4.92 -8.71
C VAL A 349 23.35 -4.84 -7.34
N GLN A 350 23.73 -5.70 -6.39
CA GLN A 350 23.24 -5.66 -5.01
C GLN A 350 23.52 -4.31 -4.36
N SER A 351 24.76 -3.83 -4.46
CA SER A 351 25.13 -2.52 -3.90
C SER A 351 24.33 -1.36 -4.53
N ALA A 352 24.04 -1.45 -5.83
CA ALA A 352 23.25 -0.46 -6.55
C ALA A 352 21.77 -0.50 -6.11
N LEU A 353 21.19 -1.69 -5.97
CA LEU A 353 19.82 -1.87 -5.47
C LEU A 353 19.68 -1.40 -4.02
N HIS A 354 20.59 -1.80 -3.13
CA HIS A 354 20.58 -1.40 -1.73
C HIS A 354 20.73 0.13 -1.58
N ARG A 355 21.58 0.76 -2.39
CA ARG A 355 21.72 2.23 -2.43
C ARG A 355 20.43 2.90 -2.90
N ALA A 356 19.79 2.36 -3.94
CA ALA A 356 18.52 2.88 -4.44
C ALA A 356 17.41 2.76 -3.38
N ARG A 357 17.22 1.58 -2.77
CA ARG A 357 16.22 1.34 -1.70
C ARG A 357 16.38 2.31 -0.53
N ASN A 358 17.61 2.53 -0.06
CA ASN A 358 17.87 3.41 1.09
C ASN A 358 17.69 4.91 0.78
N TYR A 359 18.06 5.34 -0.43
CA TYR A 359 18.01 6.76 -0.78
C TYR A 359 16.64 7.22 -1.29
N GLN A 360 15.92 6.32 -1.98
CA GLN A 360 14.74 6.68 -2.76
C GLN A 360 13.41 6.34 -2.05
N ALA A 361 13.43 6.09 -0.74
CA ALA A 361 12.22 5.97 0.08
C ALA A 361 11.19 7.10 -0.16
N PRO A 362 11.59 8.39 -0.27
CA PRO A 362 10.63 9.46 -0.55
C PRO A 362 10.03 9.38 -1.96
N LEU A 363 10.81 8.97 -2.96
CA LEU A 363 10.34 8.81 -4.34
C LEU A 363 9.35 7.64 -4.44
N TYR A 364 9.68 6.52 -3.79
CA TYR A 364 8.79 5.37 -3.67
C TYR A 364 7.47 5.76 -3.01
N LEU A 365 7.49 6.47 -1.89
CA LEU A 365 6.27 6.98 -1.26
C LEU A 365 5.51 7.94 -2.18
N ALA A 366 6.18 8.89 -2.82
CA ALA A 366 5.54 9.84 -3.73
C ALA A 366 4.82 9.13 -4.89
N SER A 367 5.41 8.04 -5.40
CA SER A 367 4.80 7.21 -6.44
C SER A 367 3.63 6.37 -5.90
N LEU A 368 3.74 5.78 -4.71
CA LEU A 368 2.66 5.04 -4.06
C LEU A 368 1.48 5.94 -3.78
N PHE A 369 1.72 7.12 -3.20
CA PHE A 369 0.67 8.05 -2.83
C PHE A 369 -0.08 8.59 -4.03
N GLY A 370 0.37 8.30 -5.26
CA GLY A 370 -0.18 8.91 -6.44
C GLY A 370 -0.05 10.41 -6.23
N LEU A 371 1.11 10.98 -6.59
CA LEU A 371 1.08 12.35 -7.08
C LEU A 371 0.22 12.34 -8.36
N ASP A 372 -1.07 12.10 -8.19
CA ASP A 372 -2.04 11.98 -9.24
C ASP A 372 -2.14 13.34 -9.92
N HIS A 373 -2.84 13.34 -11.05
CA HIS A 373 -3.24 14.52 -11.79
C HIS A 373 -3.97 15.59 -10.94
N SER A 374 -4.22 15.39 -9.64
CA SER A 374 -4.82 16.34 -8.69
C SER A 374 -3.80 17.13 -7.85
N VAL A 375 -2.63 16.55 -7.53
CA VAL A 375 -1.63 17.19 -6.64
C VAL A 375 -0.55 17.92 -7.44
N ILE A 376 -0.13 17.33 -8.56
CA ILE A 376 0.87 17.92 -9.46
C ILE A 376 0.43 19.29 -9.99
N PRO A 377 -0.82 19.52 -10.45
CA PRO A 377 -1.24 20.83 -10.94
C PRO A 377 -1.35 21.90 -9.85
N ARG A 378 -1.52 21.49 -8.58
CA ARG A 378 -1.54 22.43 -7.44
C ARG A 378 -0.14 22.97 -7.10
N ILE A 379 0.90 22.20 -7.43
CA ILE A 379 2.30 22.53 -7.11
C ILE A 379 3.01 23.09 -8.36
N LEU A 380 2.65 22.62 -9.55
CA LEU A 380 3.36 22.93 -10.79
C LEU A 380 2.37 23.17 -11.95
N PRO A 381 2.54 24.23 -12.75
CA PRO A 381 1.74 24.45 -13.95
C PRO A 381 1.73 23.21 -14.85
N SER A 382 0.58 22.87 -15.42
CA SER A 382 0.36 21.64 -16.20
C SER A 382 1.35 21.46 -17.36
N VAL A 383 1.80 22.57 -17.97
CA VAL A 383 2.82 22.59 -19.03
C VAL A 383 4.18 22.15 -18.49
N LEU A 384 4.60 22.70 -17.35
CA LEU A 384 5.89 22.38 -16.75
C LEU A 384 5.93 20.94 -16.24
N ALA A 385 4.82 20.45 -15.67
CA ALA A 385 4.67 19.04 -15.31
C ALA A 385 4.85 18.11 -16.52
N ARG A 386 4.23 18.43 -17.67
CA ARG A 386 4.41 17.66 -18.91
C ARG A 386 5.86 17.69 -19.41
N ILE A 387 6.54 18.84 -19.34
CA ILE A 387 7.95 18.95 -19.73
C ILE A 387 8.82 18.08 -18.84
N VAL A 388 8.65 18.15 -17.51
CA VAL A 388 9.41 17.34 -16.54
C VAL A 388 9.17 15.85 -16.77
N LEU A 389 7.92 15.43 -16.97
CA LEU A 389 7.58 14.02 -17.27
C LEU A 389 8.15 13.56 -18.61
N ASN A 390 8.16 14.42 -19.62
CA ASN A 390 8.77 14.13 -20.92
C ASN A 390 10.30 13.96 -20.80
N MET A 391 10.97 14.84 -20.05
CA MET A 391 12.40 14.72 -19.76
C MET A 391 12.73 13.44 -18.96
N LEU A 392 11.94 13.14 -17.92
CA LEU A 392 12.09 11.93 -17.12
C LEU A 392 11.92 10.66 -17.96
N SER A 393 10.83 10.59 -18.73
CA SER A 393 10.56 9.40 -19.55
C SER A 393 11.61 9.19 -20.63
N ARG A 394 12.23 10.24 -21.19
CA ARG A 394 13.36 10.11 -22.13
C ARG A 394 14.62 9.59 -21.45
N ARG A 395 14.83 9.93 -20.19
CA ARG A 395 16.01 9.53 -19.43
C ARG A 395 15.95 8.06 -19.00
N TYR A 396 14.77 7.61 -18.56
CA TYR A 396 14.53 6.22 -18.19
C TYR A 396 14.00 5.43 -19.39
N ALA A 397 14.86 5.12 -20.35
CA ALA A 397 14.47 4.42 -21.57
C ALA A 397 14.12 2.93 -21.35
N VAL A 398 14.44 2.37 -20.17
CA VAL A 398 14.19 0.98 -19.80
C VAL A 398 13.35 0.92 -18.52
N THR A 399 12.35 0.04 -18.49
CA THR A 399 11.61 -0.29 -17.26
C THR A 399 11.75 -1.77 -16.95
N ILE A 400 11.90 -2.10 -15.67
CA ILE A 400 11.93 -3.45 -15.13
C ILE A 400 10.71 -3.60 -14.22
N THR A 401 9.90 -4.63 -14.48
CA THR A 401 8.74 -4.99 -13.67
C THR A 401 8.96 -6.39 -13.12
N GLN A 402 9.01 -6.55 -11.80
CA GLN A 402 9.01 -7.86 -11.16
C GLN A 402 7.56 -8.25 -10.84
N VAL A 403 7.15 -9.44 -11.26
CA VAL A 403 5.84 -10.03 -11.01
C VAL A 403 6.05 -11.34 -10.29
N ASP A 404 5.80 -11.33 -8.97
CA ASP A 404 5.88 -12.52 -8.14
C ASP A 404 4.61 -12.65 -7.29
N GLY A 405 4.25 -13.89 -6.96
CA GLY A 405 3.22 -14.22 -5.98
C GLY A 405 3.79 -14.50 -4.60
N SER A 406 2.94 -14.39 -3.59
CA SER A 406 3.21 -14.74 -2.19
C SER A 406 3.38 -16.26 -2.00
N SER A 407 4.09 -16.64 -0.93
CA SER A 407 4.50 -18.04 -0.67
C SER A 407 3.33 -19.02 -0.61
N GLN A 408 2.12 -18.60 -0.19
CA GLN A 408 0.95 -19.47 -0.10
C GLN A 408 0.33 -19.83 -1.47
N GLU A 409 0.71 -19.15 -2.54
CA GLU A 409 0.03 -19.21 -3.84
C GLU A 409 0.95 -19.63 -5.00
N LYS A 410 2.11 -20.24 -4.69
CA LYS A 410 3.01 -20.84 -5.69
C LYS A 410 2.38 -22.02 -6.46
N LYS A 411 1.22 -22.52 -6.03
CA LYS A 411 0.48 -23.54 -6.79
C LYS A 411 0.01 -22.96 -8.12
N ARG A 412 0.20 -23.72 -9.20
CA ARG A 412 -0.31 -23.32 -10.51
C ARG A 412 -1.81 -23.11 -10.44
N ARG A 413 -2.27 -22.02 -11.06
CA ARG A 413 -3.70 -21.69 -11.13
C ARG A 413 -4.40 -22.75 -11.96
N ARG A 414 -5.67 -22.98 -11.64
CA ARG A 414 -6.56 -23.78 -12.47
C ARG A 414 -7.52 -22.86 -13.21
N LEU A 415 -7.94 -23.28 -14.39
CA LEU A 415 -9.09 -22.71 -15.08
C LEU A 415 -10.37 -23.15 -14.35
N LEU A 416 -11.47 -22.42 -14.52
CA LEU A 416 -12.81 -22.79 -14.03
C LEU A 416 -13.25 -24.18 -14.53
N TRP A 417 -12.63 -24.69 -15.59
CA TRP A 417 -12.86 -26.00 -16.16
C TRP A 417 -11.95 -27.10 -15.57
N GLY A 418 -11.20 -26.79 -14.51
CA GLY A 418 -10.34 -27.72 -13.76
C GLY A 418 -8.96 -27.97 -14.37
N GLN A 419 -8.66 -27.42 -15.55
CA GLN A 419 -7.36 -27.57 -16.21
C GLN A 419 -6.30 -26.70 -15.54
N GLU A 420 -5.10 -27.22 -15.36
CA GLU A 420 -3.98 -26.49 -14.77
C GLU A 420 -3.32 -25.57 -15.80
N VAL A 421 -3.07 -24.32 -15.41
CA VAL A 421 -2.35 -23.37 -16.24
C VAL A 421 -0.86 -23.68 -16.14
N GLU A 422 -0.27 -24.12 -17.24
CA GLU A 422 1.16 -24.48 -17.29
C GLU A 422 2.06 -23.25 -17.09
N SER A 423 1.64 -22.10 -17.61
CA SER A 423 2.55 -20.99 -17.87
C SER A 423 1.77 -19.69 -18.08
N ILE A 424 2.17 -18.61 -17.40
CA ILE A 424 1.63 -17.25 -17.59
C ILE A 424 2.79 -16.29 -17.78
N MET A 425 2.59 -15.30 -18.67
CA MET A 425 3.55 -14.22 -18.90
C MET A 425 2.82 -12.89 -19.01
N TYR A 426 3.32 -11.88 -18.31
CA TYR A 426 2.81 -10.51 -18.35
C TYR A 426 3.82 -9.58 -19.03
N TRP A 427 3.35 -8.77 -19.97
CA TRP A 427 4.14 -7.68 -20.55
C TRP A 427 3.52 -6.35 -20.15
N ARG A 428 4.25 -5.57 -19.34
CA ARG A 428 3.85 -4.20 -19.07
C ARG A 428 4.14 -3.38 -20.32
N PRO A 429 3.15 -2.72 -20.94
CA PRO A 429 3.41 -1.89 -22.10
C PRO A 429 4.32 -0.71 -21.72
N PRO A 430 5.36 -0.40 -22.51
CA PRO A 430 6.13 0.81 -22.32
C PRO A 430 5.21 2.03 -22.42
N GLN A 431 5.43 3.01 -21.55
CA GLN A 431 4.65 4.25 -21.48
C GLN A 431 5.56 5.45 -21.74
N ALA A 432 4.99 6.53 -22.30
CA ALA A 432 5.72 7.75 -22.65
C ALA A 432 6.93 7.45 -23.56
N ASN A 433 8.14 7.88 -23.17
CA ASN A 433 9.37 7.69 -23.96
C ASN A 433 10.20 6.46 -23.55
N ILE A 434 9.59 5.46 -22.91
CA ILE A 434 10.26 4.20 -22.59
C ILE A 434 10.36 3.36 -23.87
N SER A 435 11.56 2.87 -24.19
CA SER A 435 11.84 2.06 -25.39
C SER A 435 11.81 0.55 -25.13
N LEU A 436 12.10 0.12 -23.90
CA LEU A 436 12.22 -1.28 -23.54
C LEU A 436 11.53 -1.53 -22.20
N SER A 437 10.64 -2.50 -22.17
CA SER A 437 9.97 -2.98 -20.97
C SER A 437 10.35 -4.42 -20.72
N LEU A 438 10.98 -4.65 -19.58
CA LEU A 438 11.45 -5.95 -19.12
C LEU A 438 10.53 -6.39 -17.99
N THR A 439 9.90 -7.55 -18.13
CA THR A 439 9.13 -8.17 -17.05
C THR A 439 9.84 -9.43 -16.58
N LEU A 440 10.24 -9.47 -15.31
CA LEU A 440 10.64 -10.70 -14.64
C LEU A 440 9.41 -11.29 -13.98
N MET A 441 8.95 -12.45 -14.44
CA MET A 441 7.76 -13.10 -13.90
C MET A 441 8.10 -14.48 -13.35
N THR A 442 7.78 -14.68 -12.08
CA THR A 442 7.81 -16.00 -11.44
C THR A 442 6.40 -16.59 -11.48
N TYR A 443 6.29 -17.83 -11.97
CA TYR A 443 5.01 -18.55 -12.03
C TYR A 443 5.24 -20.04 -11.77
N GLY A 444 4.65 -20.57 -10.70
CA GLY A 444 4.98 -21.92 -10.22
C GLY A 444 6.46 -22.00 -9.84
N ASP A 445 7.14 -23.04 -10.33
CA ASP A 445 8.56 -23.27 -10.09
C ASP A 445 9.49 -22.67 -11.17
N LEU A 446 8.94 -21.80 -12.03
CA LEU A 446 9.65 -21.27 -13.20
C LEU A 446 9.71 -19.74 -13.18
N VAL A 447 10.84 -19.20 -13.63
CA VAL A 447 11.02 -17.77 -13.87
C VAL A 447 11.23 -17.52 -15.36
N ARG A 448 10.62 -16.46 -15.88
CA ARG A 448 10.82 -15.99 -17.26
C ARG A 448 11.11 -14.51 -17.33
N LEU A 449 11.93 -14.13 -18.31
CA LEU A 449 12.12 -12.75 -18.72
C LEU A 449 11.26 -12.49 -19.95
N GLY A 450 10.28 -11.60 -19.82
CA GLY A 450 9.56 -11.01 -20.95
C GLY A 450 10.17 -9.69 -21.36
N VAL A 451 10.23 -9.46 -22.66
CA VAL A 451 10.74 -8.24 -23.27
C VAL A 451 9.67 -7.66 -24.17
N MET A 452 9.44 -6.36 -24.07
CA MET A 452 8.55 -5.63 -24.95
C MET A 452 9.21 -4.33 -25.40
N SER A 453 9.24 -4.09 -26.72
CA SER A 453 9.83 -2.90 -27.34
C SER A 453 8.83 -2.17 -28.23
#